data_AF-A0A7W2YWW1-F1
#
_entry.id   AF-A0A7W2YWW1-F1
#
_cell.length_a   1.000
_cell.length_b   1.000
_cell.length_c   1.000
_cell.angle_alpha   90.00
_cell.angle_beta   90.00
_cell.angle_gamma   90.00
#
_symmetry.space_group_name_H-M   'P 1'
#
loop_
_entity.id
_entity.type
_entity.pdbx_description
1 polymer ?
#
loop_
_entity_poly.entity_id
_entity_poly.type
_entity_poly.pdbx_seq_one_letter_code
_entity_poly.pdbx_strand_id
1 'polypeptide(L)'
;MTNGPGPVGPMGKGPNGERPQQRAGMPLGAQQTEYTGRYVVLLDQQEPDRGMEALRSSVGISSVERVRGAEPGAAELLGRTDVSVVFDELGVAVVDVQPDQRHALVTTAEAEPTIVATEPERVVYASVITEPQRTLTGFFPTYRSDDDEVSRHTRAELATSLGPAWDEQNTTWGIQGIRANWSHLTGSGVKVAVLDTGVDTDHPDLTGCVEATASFVSGASVEDGHGHGTHCVGTVAGPAKPGHAPRYGVAGEARVLVGKVLSDQGVGSDGGILAGMAWAVAQGARVVSMSLGAPVEPGELFPQTYENVARRALRRGTVIVAAAGNESRRPGFVAPVGRPANCPSILAVAALGKDLGTAFFSCGAINGAGGEVNIAAPGVDIFSAAPDGTYQTMSGTSMATPHAAGVVTLLAQAHPDASAADLSTRLLSGAHPLAQPGADIGAGLLQAP
;
A
#
# COMPACT_ATOMS: atom_id res chain seq x y z
N MET A 1 23.36 -68.64 13.84
CA MET A 1 22.69 -69.19 15.04
C MET A 1 21.74 -68.13 15.55
N THR A 2 20.46 -68.29 15.83
CA THR A 2 19.42 -69.33 15.60
C THR A 2 18.16 -68.72 16.24
N ASN A 3 16.98 -68.90 15.61
CA ASN A 3 15.63 -68.91 16.22
C ASN A 3 15.11 -67.56 16.75
N GLY A 4 13.87 -67.11 16.53
CA GLY A 4 12.60 -67.77 16.23
C GLY A 4 11.47 -66.97 16.94
N PRO A 5 10.18 -67.18 16.61
CA PRO A 5 9.15 -66.12 16.57
C PRO A 5 8.04 -66.17 17.65
N GLY A 6 7.25 -65.08 17.75
CA GLY A 6 5.88 -64.98 18.33
C GLY A 6 5.77 -64.80 19.85
N PRO A 7 4.63 -64.33 20.44
CA PRO A 7 3.26 -64.32 19.90
C PRO A 7 2.44 -63.01 20.12
N VAL A 8 1.18 -63.05 19.67
CA VAL A 8 0.15 -61.99 19.70
C VAL A 8 -0.81 -62.15 20.90
N GLY A 9 -1.15 -61.02 21.55
CA GLY A 9 -2.41 -60.75 22.29
C GLY A 9 -2.34 -60.79 23.84
N PRO A 10 -3.30 -60.18 24.61
CA PRO A 10 -4.42 -59.32 24.23
C PRO A 10 -4.58 -58.01 25.08
N MET A 11 -5.61 -57.23 24.69
CA MET A 11 -6.22 -56.05 25.30
C MET A 11 -5.95 -55.74 26.80
N GLY A 12 -5.42 -54.53 27.04
CA GLY A 12 -5.54 -53.80 28.31
C GLY A 12 -6.31 -52.49 28.08
N LYS A 13 -7.41 -52.29 28.83
CA LYS A 13 -8.21 -51.06 28.86
C LYS A 13 -7.64 -50.08 29.90
N GLY A 14 -7.54 -48.81 29.49
CA GLY A 14 -7.54 -47.60 30.35
C GLY A 14 -6.24 -46.80 30.35
N PRO A 15 -6.23 -45.50 30.74
CA PRO A 15 -7.27 -44.47 30.65
C PRO A 15 -6.80 -43.22 29.85
N ASN A 16 -7.74 -42.39 29.40
CA ASN A 16 -7.58 -40.97 28.99
C ASN A 16 -6.19 -40.51 28.49
N GLY A 17 -5.94 -40.70 27.19
CA GLY A 17 -4.99 -39.89 26.44
C GLY A 17 -5.77 -38.98 25.49
N GLU A 18 -6.01 -37.74 25.90
CA GLU A 18 -6.46 -36.69 24.99
C GLU A 18 -5.40 -36.54 23.89
N ARG A 19 -5.79 -36.89 22.66
CA ARG A 19 -5.04 -36.51 21.46
C ARG A 19 -5.04 -34.98 21.40
N PRO A 20 -3.93 -34.34 20.99
CA PRO A 20 -3.91 -32.90 20.79
C PRO A 20 -5.06 -32.56 19.85
N GLN A 21 -6.04 -31.82 20.35
CA GLN A 21 -7.08 -31.25 19.52
C GLN A 21 -6.37 -30.38 18.49
N GLN A 22 -6.34 -30.86 17.25
CA GLN A 22 -6.18 -29.99 16.10
C GLN A 22 -7.25 -28.90 16.27
N ARG A 23 -6.81 -27.66 16.50
CA ARG A 23 -7.67 -26.48 16.47
C ARG A 23 -8.18 -26.33 15.04
N ALA A 24 -9.25 -27.05 14.75
CA ALA A 24 -10.10 -26.82 13.60
C ALA A 24 -10.85 -25.50 13.82
N GLY A 25 -10.74 -24.60 12.85
CA GLY A 25 -11.66 -23.47 12.66
C GLY A 25 -11.41 -22.25 13.53
N MET A 26 -10.39 -21.46 13.21
CA MET A 26 -10.49 -20.00 13.40
C MET A 26 -11.23 -19.42 12.18
N PRO A 27 -12.21 -18.53 12.35
CA PRO A 27 -12.68 -17.70 11.25
C PRO A 27 -11.49 -16.88 10.73
N LEU A 28 -11.33 -16.75 9.42
CA LEU A 28 -10.34 -15.87 8.79
C LEU A 28 -10.59 -14.44 9.29
N GLY A 29 -9.83 -14.03 10.31
CA GLY A 29 -10.06 -12.82 11.07
C GLY A 29 -9.70 -11.58 10.25
N ALA A 30 -10.50 -10.53 10.40
CA ALA A 30 -10.04 -9.18 10.13
C ALA A 30 -8.65 -9.02 10.75
N GLN A 31 -7.69 -8.56 9.96
CA GLN A 31 -6.33 -8.30 10.44
C GLN A 31 -6.48 -7.30 11.59
N GLN A 32 -6.18 -7.73 12.81
CA GLN A 32 -6.39 -6.91 13.99
C GLN A 32 -5.34 -5.80 13.99
N THR A 33 -5.71 -4.60 14.44
CA THR A 33 -4.75 -3.50 14.54
C THR A 33 -3.61 -3.87 15.49
N GLU A 34 -2.40 -3.95 14.94
CA GLU A 34 -1.17 -4.23 15.69
C GLU A 34 -0.38 -2.94 15.93
N TYR A 35 0.27 -2.86 17.08
CA TYR A 35 1.05 -1.70 17.52
C TYR A 35 2.47 -2.11 17.87
N THR A 36 3.44 -1.25 17.59
CA THR A 36 4.86 -1.51 17.88
C THR A 36 5.18 -1.36 19.37
N GLY A 37 4.32 -0.68 20.12
CA GLY A 37 4.54 -0.27 21.51
C GLY A 37 5.07 1.15 21.66
N ARG A 38 5.53 1.78 20.57
CA ARG A 38 6.00 3.18 20.53
C ARG A 38 4.85 4.14 20.20
N TYR A 39 5.15 5.44 20.25
CA TYR A 39 4.23 6.51 19.86
C TYR A 39 4.86 7.41 18.79
N VAL A 40 4.03 7.85 17.85
CA VAL A 40 4.33 8.92 16.92
C VAL A 40 3.72 10.21 17.48
N VAL A 41 4.55 11.23 17.63
CA VAL A 41 4.18 12.54 18.18
C VAL A 41 4.34 13.59 17.11
N LEU A 42 3.26 14.29 16.81
CA LEU A 42 3.29 15.47 15.95
C LEU A 42 3.61 16.70 16.80
N LEU A 43 4.69 17.39 16.44
CA LEU A 43 5.15 18.61 17.09
C LEU A 43 4.75 19.83 16.27
N ASP A 44 4.53 20.94 16.95
CA ASP A 44 4.42 22.24 16.29
C ASP A 44 5.76 22.59 15.59
N GLN A 45 5.66 23.17 14.39
CA GLN A 45 6.84 23.47 13.59
C GLN A 45 7.60 24.69 14.08
N GLN A 46 6.93 25.61 14.80
CA GLN A 46 7.59 26.83 15.27
C GLN A 46 8.39 26.57 16.54
N GLU A 47 7.89 25.69 17.41
CA GLU A 47 8.49 25.39 18.70
C GLU A 47 8.65 23.88 18.97
N PRO A 48 9.27 23.07 18.08
CA PRO A 48 9.38 21.62 18.26
C PRO A 48 10.21 21.22 19.48
N ASP A 49 11.20 22.04 19.85
CA ASP A 49 12.07 21.80 20.99
C ASP A 49 11.33 21.95 22.32
N ARG A 50 10.32 22.84 22.37
CA ARG A 50 9.49 23.01 23.56
C ARG A 50 8.62 21.78 23.83
N GLY A 51 8.02 21.23 22.78
CA GLY A 51 7.24 19.99 22.88
C GLY A 51 8.11 18.82 23.32
N MET A 52 9.31 18.69 22.74
CA MET A 52 10.25 17.64 23.14
C MET A 52 10.77 17.79 24.57
N GLU A 53 11.03 19.02 25.03
CA GLU A 53 11.43 19.27 26.41
C GLU A 53 10.31 18.88 27.38
N ALA A 54 9.05 19.21 27.06
CA ALA A 54 7.90 18.81 27.88
C ALA A 54 7.76 17.28 27.98
N LEU A 55 7.99 16.56 26.87
CA LEU A 55 8.00 15.09 26.89
C LEU A 55 9.14 14.55 27.78
N ARG A 56 10.34 15.12 27.68
CA ARG A 56 11.49 14.70 28.51
C ARG A 56 11.25 14.97 29.99
N SER A 57 10.74 16.15 30.34
CA SER A 57 10.56 16.57 31.72
C SER A 57 9.39 15.87 32.41
N SER A 58 8.29 15.66 31.69
CA SER A 58 7.01 15.25 32.28
C SER A 58 6.71 13.76 32.07
N VAL A 59 7.16 13.18 30.96
CA VAL A 59 6.95 11.76 30.62
C VAL A 59 8.18 10.92 30.95
N GLY A 60 9.38 11.52 30.90
CA GLY A 60 10.64 10.81 31.13
C GLY A 60 11.06 9.95 29.94
N ILE A 61 10.81 10.43 28.71
CA ILE A 61 11.23 9.71 27.50
C ILE A 61 12.76 9.57 27.42
N SER A 62 13.20 8.60 26.61
CA SER A 62 14.60 8.32 26.33
C SER A 62 15.35 9.50 25.68
N SER A 63 16.68 9.39 25.56
CA SER A 63 17.50 10.44 24.93
C SER A 63 17.05 10.74 23.50
N VAL A 64 17.09 12.01 23.11
CA VAL A 64 16.58 12.47 21.82
C VAL A 64 17.70 12.56 20.79
N GLU A 65 17.53 11.88 19.66
CA GLU A 65 18.35 11.98 18.47
C GLU A 65 17.56 12.66 17.35
N ARG A 66 18.23 13.47 16.53
CA ARG A 66 17.58 14.24 15.47
C ARG A 66 18.03 13.81 14.09
N VAL A 67 17.06 13.58 13.20
CA VAL A 67 17.28 13.32 11.79
C VAL A 67 16.97 14.59 11.00
N ARG A 68 17.98 15.06 10.26
CA ARG A 68 17.89 16.22 9.37
C ARG A 68 18.04 15.76 7.93
N GLY A 69 17.09 16.12 7.07
CA GLY A 69 17.14 15.79 5.65
C GLY A 69 16.98 14.30 5.33
N ALA A 70 17.65 13.88 4.25
CA ALA A 70 17.53 12.56 3.63
C ALA A 70 18.52 11.51 4.19
N GLU A 71 19.03 11.71 5.40
CA GLU A 71 20.12 10.90 5.96
C GLU A 71 19.67 9.44 6.20
N PRO A 72 20.37 8.44 5.62
CA PRO A 72 20.01 7.02 5.74
C PRO A 72 20.16 6.46 7.18
N GLY A 73 20.79 7.19 8.10
CA GLY A 73 20.91 6.81 9.51
C GLY A 73 19.58 6.80 10.29
N ALA A 74 18.49 7.31 9.71
CA ALA A 74 17.16 7.27 10.31
C ALA A 74 16.71 5.83 10.66
N ALA A 75 17.05 4.85 9.82
CA ALA A 75 16.68 3.45 10.03
C ALA A 75 17.33 2.85 11.29
N GLU A 76 18.62 3.12 11.48
CA GLU A 76 19.38 2.63 12.63
C GLU A 76 18.89 3.28 13.92
N LEU A 77 18.61 4.58 13.89
CA LEU A 77 18.03 5.31 15.02
C LEU A 77 16.63 4.80 15.37
N LEU A 78 15.77 4.53 14.38
CA LEU A 78 14.46 3.93 14.59
C LEU A 78 14.53 2.48 15.05
N GLY A 79 15.64 1.78 14.83
CA GLY A 79 15.85 0.41 15.33
C GLY A 79 16.23 0.34 16.81
N ARG A 80 16.58 1.47 17.42
CA ARG A 80 17.01 1.58 18.81
C ARG A 80 15.82 1.87 19.73
N THR A 81 15.77 1.18 20.87
CA THR A 81 14.75 1.39 21.92
C THR A 81 15.21 2.37 23.00
N ASP A 82 16.51 2.70 23.01
CA ASP A 82 17.11 3.61 24.00
C ASP A 82 17.11 5.08 23.55
N VAL A 83 16.52 5.39 22.39
CA VAL A 83 16.44 6.76 21.86
C VAL A 83 15.05 7.09 21.31
N SER A 84 14.68 8.35 21.44
CA SER A 84 13.56 8.98 20.75
C SER A 84 14.08 9.71 19.52
N VAL A 85 13.45 9.53 18.37
CA VAL A 85 13.93 10.07 17.09
C VAL A 85 13.05 11.22 16.65
N VAL A 86 13.62 12.39 16.40
CA VAL A 86 12.91 13.58 15.90
C VAL A 86 13.28 13.84 14.44
N PHE A 87 12.27 13.87 13.58
CA PHE A 87 12.38 14.23 12.17
C PHE A 87 12.10 15.73 12.01
N ASP A 88 13.16 16.56 11.98
CA ASP A 88 13.03 18.01 12.01
C ASP A 88 12.18 18.56 10.86
N GLU A 89 12.38 18.05 9.65
CA GLU A 89 11.62 18.48 8.46
C GLU A 89 10.15 18.08 8.51
N LEU A 90 9.85 16.98 9.21
CA LEU A 90 8.51 16.47 9.40
C LEU A 90 7.84 16.97 10.67
N GLY A 91 8.56 17.62 11.59
CA GLY A 91 8.00 18.01 12.89
C GLY A 91 7.33 16.82 13.59
N VAL A 92 7.90 15.62 13.43
CA VAL A 92 7.37 14.38 13.99
C VAL A 92 8.47 13.74 14.83
N ALA A 93 8.09 13.20 15.98
CA ALA A 93 8.96 12.38 16.80
C ALA A 93 8.41 10.95 16.92
N VAL A 94 9.29 9.96 16.93
CA VAL A 94 8.97 8.59 17.32
C VAL A 94 9.60 8.38 18.70
N VAL A 95 8.75 8.12 19.69
CA VAL A 95 9.15 8.03 21.10
C VAL A 95 8.80 6.66 21.66
N ASP A 96 9.74 6.06 22.40
CA ASP A 96 9.46 4.86 23.18
C ASP A 96 8.84 5.26 24.52
N VAL A 97 7.70 4.65 24.87
CA VAL A 97 6.90 5.00 26.04
C VAL A 97 6.49 3.72 26.75
N GLN A 98 7.06 3.53 27.94
CA GLN A 98 6.76 2.37 28.77
C GLN A 98 5.29 2.39 29.24
N PRO A 99 4.68 1.23 29.54
CA PRO A 99 3.26 1.16 29.92
C PRO A 99 2.85 2.10 31.07
N ASP A 100 3.72 2.32 32.04
CA ASP A 100 3.53 3.22 33.18
C ASP A 100 3.66 4.71 32.81
N GLN A 101 4.34 5.04 31.70
CA GLN A 101 4.52 6.41 31.21
C GLN A 101 3.34 6.90 30.34
N ARG A 102 2.47 6.01 29.88
CA ARG A 102 1.37 6.34 28.93
C ARG A 102 0.41 7.40 29.47
N HIS A 103 0.09 7.36 30.76
CA HIS A 103 -0.79 8.35 31.36
C HIS A 103 -0.14 9.74 31.35
N ALA A 104 1.15 9.81 31.70
CA ALA A 104 1.90 11.06 31.66
C ALA A 104 2.02 11.62 30.24
N LEU A 105 2.18 10.77 29.22
CA LEU A 105 2.18 11.19 27.82
C LEU A 105 0.89 11.91 27.44
N VAL A 106 -0.27 11.29 27.72
CA VAL A 106 -1.58 11.86 27.37
C VAL A 106 -1.80 13.19 28.10
N THR A 107 -1.56 13.22 29.41
CA THR A 107 -1.72 14.46 30.20
C THR A 107 -0.76 15.57 29.74
N THR A 108 0.47 15.23 29.37
CA THR A 108 1.43 16.22 28.84
C THR A 108 0.99 16.75 27.49
N ALA A 109 0.52 15.87 26.59
CA ALA A 109 0.03 16.26 25.27
C ALA A 109 -1.21 17.17 25.35
N GLU A 110 -2.10 16.94 26.33
CA GLU A 110 -3.25 17.81 26.56
C GLU A 110 -2.86 19.19 27.13
N ALA A 111 -1.78 19.26 27.91
CA ALA A 111 -1.35 20.46 28.60
C ALA A 111 -0.36 21.32 27.80
N GLU A 112 0.40 20.74 26.87
CA GLU A 112 1.45 21.42 26.10
C GLU A 112 1.01 21.62 24.64
N PRO A 113 0.61 22.86 24.23
CA PRO A 113 0.09 23.14 22.89
C PRO A 113 1.07 22.86 21.74
N THR A 114 2.37 22.77 22.01
CA THR A 114 3.38 22.41 21.00
C THR A 114 3.41 20.92 20.68
N ILE A 115 2.66 20.09 21.42
CA ILE A 115 2.36 18.69 21.08
C ILE A 115 1.00 18.67 20.39
N VAL A 116 0.99 18.63 19.07
CA VAL A 116 -0.23 18.76 18.25
C VAL A 116 -1.05 17.47 18.27
N ALA A 117 -0.39 16.31 18.25
CA ALA A 117 -1.04 15.01 18.32
C ALA A 117 -0.08 13.96 18.88
N THR A 118 -0.64 12.96 19.58
CA THR A 118 0.09 11.75 19.98
C THR A 118 -0.71 10.53 19.55
N GLU A 119 -0.06 9.61 18.86
CA GLU A 119 -0.70 8.45 18.27
C GLU A 119 0.14 7.20 18.56
N PRO A 120 -0.47 6.08 19.02
CA PRO A 120 0.24 4.82 19.09
C PRO A 120 0.75 4.43 17.69
N GLU A 121 2.03 4.06 17.59
CA GLU A 121 2.62 3.66 16.32
C GLU A 121 2.10 2.28 15.91
N ARG A 122 1.56 2.18 14.70
CA ARG A 122 1.01 0.95 14.14
C ARG A 122 2.06 0.17 13.37
N VAL A 123 1.81 -1.13 13.32
CA VAL A 123 2.43 -2.03 12.36
C VAL A 123 1.70 -1.89 11.03
N VAL A 124 2.47 -1.81 9.95
CA VAL A 124 1.98 -1.57 8.59
C VAL A 124 2.44 -2.69 7.67
N TYR A 125 1.60 -3.09 6.70
CA TYR A 125 1.79 -4.31 5.91
C TYR A 125 1.77 -4.06 4.40
N ALA A 126 2.55 -4.85 3.66
CA ALA A 126 2.31 -5.14 2.25
C ALA A 126 1.34 -6.33 2.15
N SER A 127 0.06 -6.05 1.88
CA SER A 127 -0.96 -7.09 1.80
C SER A 127 -1.18 -7.55 0.36
N VAL A 128 -1.00 -8.84 0.10
CA VAL A 128 -1.26 -9.48 -1.20
C VAL A 128 -2.44 -10.43 -1.07
N ILE A 129 -3.32 -10.43 -2.08
CA ILE A 129 -4.43 -11.36 -2.15
C ILE A 129 -3.97 -12.67 -2.77
N THR A 130 -3.92 -13.72 -1.97
CA THR A 130 -3.57 -15.09 -2.40
C THR A 130 -4.80 -15.97 -2.64
N GLU A 131 -6.01 -15.51 -2.28
CA GLU A 131 -7.23 -16.29 -2.51
C GLU A 131 -7.74 -16.13 -3.95
N PRO A 132 -8.07 -17.24 -4.64
CA PRO A 132 -8.66 -17.17 -5.96
C PRO A 132 -10.02 -16.48 -5.91
N GLN A 133 -10.34 -15.67 -6.94
CA GLN A 133 -11.65 -15.06 -7.10
C GLN A 133 -12.75 -16.11 -6.88
N ARG A 134 -13.65 -15.87 -5.93
CA ARG A 134 -14.92 -16.63 -5.89
C ARG A 134 -15.62 -16.36 -7.22
N THR A 135 -15.64 -17.40 -8.05
CA THR A 135 -16.41 -17.40 -9.29
C THR A 135 -17.85 -17.06 -8.92
N LEU A 136 -18.46 -16.09 -9.61
CA LEU A 136 -19.89 -15.80 -9.54
C LEU A 136 -20.65 -17.10 -9.82
N THR A 137 -21.06 -17.83 -8.79
CA THR A 137 -22.00 -18.95 -8.96
C THR A 137 -23.36 -18.32 -9.25
N GLY A 138 -23.64 -18.14 -10.54
CA GLY A 138 -24.91 -17.63 -11.05
C GLY A 138 -26.06 -18.52 -10.57
N PHE A 139 -26.94 -17.95 -9.75
CA PHE A 139 -28.22 -18.53 -9.43
C PHE A 139 -29.23 -18.02 -10.47
N PHE A 140 -29.36 -18.72 -11.59
CA PHE A 140 -30.44 -18.45 -12.55
C PHE A 140 -31.52 -19.52 -12.39
N PRO A 141 -32.71 -19.20 -11.86
CA PRO A 141 -33.84 -20.11 -11.93
C PRO A 141 -34.26 -20.23 -13.41
N THR A 142 -34.33 -21.47 -13.87
CA THR A 142 -34.71 -21.86 -15.24
C THR A 142 -36.02 -21.20 -15.67
N TYR A 143 -35.96 -20.34 -16.69
CA TYR A 143 -37.12 -19.97 -17.51
C TYR A 143 -36.87 -20.39 -18.95
N ARG A 144 -37.83 -21.13 -19.52
CA ARG A 144 -37.88 -21.50 -20.94
C ARG A 144 -38.49 -20.36 -21.74
N SER A 145 -37.79 -19.88 -22.78
CA SER A 145 -38.40 -19.45 -24.05
C SER A 145 -37.34 -19.03 -25.08
N ASP A 146 -37.45 -19.60 -26.29
CA ASP A 146 -36.97 -19.20 -27.62
C ASP A 146 -35.47 -18.92 -27.87
N ASP A 147 -34.82 -19.90 -28.52
CA ASP A 147 -33.35 -20.00 -28.72
C ASP A 147 -32.70 -18.86 -29.54
N ASP A 148 -33.46 -18.14 -30.38
CA ASP A 148 -32.92 -17.09 -31.27
C ASP A 148 -32.98 -15.66 -30.69
N GLU A 149 -33.85 -15.38 -29.71
CA GLU A 149 -33.85 -14.10 -28.96
C GLU A 149 -32.91 -14.14 -27.75
N VAL A 150 -32.75 -15.32 -27.14
CA VAL A 150 -31.81 -15.58 -26.05
C VAL A 150 -30.36 -15.40 -26.52
N SER A 151 -30.00 -15.80 -27.74
CA SER A 151 -28.62 -15.74 -28.24
C SER A 151 -28.05 -14.32 -28.45
N ARG A 152 -28.92 -13.32 -28.69
CA ARG A 152 -28.48 -11.91 -28.84
C ARG A 152 -28.48 -11.14 -27.52
N HIS A 153 -29.39 -11.44 -26.59
CA HIS A 153 -29.40 -10.84 -25.25
C HIS A 153 -28.32 -11.44 -24.35
N THR A 154 -28.08 -12.75 -24.44
CA THR A 154 -27.01 -13.41 -23.67
C THR A 154 -25.63 -12.88 -24.04
N ARG A 155 -25.28 -12.64 -25.30
CA ARG A 155 -23.93 -12.13 -25.64
C ARG A 155 -23.66 -10.72 -25.12
N ALA A 156 -24.64 -9.82 -25.14
CA ALA A 156 -24.49 -8.47 -24.62
C ALA A 156 -24.49 -8.46 -23.09
N GLU A 157 -25.34 -9.26 -22.44
CA GLU A 157 -25.37 -9.42 -20.99
C GLU A 157 -24.15 -10.17 -20.46
N LEU A 158 -23.68 -11.21 -21.16
CA LEU A 158 -22.40 -11.91 -20.90
C LEU A 158 -21.21 -11.00 -21.18
N ALA A 159 -21.19 -10.21 -22.26
CA ALA A 159 -20.12 -9.24 -22.49
C ALA A 159 -20.12 -8.13 -21.43
N THR A 160 -21.31 -7.73 -20.94
CA THR A 160 -21.44 -6.80 -19.82
C THR A 160 -20.99 -7.45 -18.51
N SER A 161 -21.18 -8.77 -18.33
CA SER A 161 -20.75 -9.50 -17.12
C SER A 161 -19.30 -9.98 -17.15
N LEU A 162 -18.70 -10.15 -18.34
CA LEU A 162 -17.32 -10.59 -18.56
C LEU A 162 -16.37 -9.40 -18.75
N GLY A 163 -16.91 -8.22 -19.06
CA GLY A 163 -16.17 -7.00 -19.34
C GLY A 163 -15.45 -7.00 -20.69
N PRO A 164 -14.57 -6.01 -20.92
CA PRO A 164 -13.81 -5.89 -22.17
C PRO A 164 -12.87 -7.08 -22.39
N ALA A 165 -12.67 -7.45 -23.67
CA ALA A 165 -11.67 -8.42 -24.05
C ALA A 165 -10.29 -7.75 -24.15
N TRP A 166 -9.29 -8.28 -23.44
CA TRP A 166 -7.92 -7.77 -23.41
C TRP A 166 -6.99 -8.68 -24.22
N ASP A 167 -6.14 -8.11 -25.09
CA ASP A 167 -5.10 -8.86 -25.78
C ASP A 167 -3.78 -8.78 -25.00
N GLU A 168 -3.56 -9.75 -24.12
CA GLU A 168 -2.41 -9.75 -23.21
C GLU A 168 -1.14 -10.38 -23.79
N GLN A 169 -1.10 -10.69 -25.10
CA GLN A 169 0.10 -11.25 -25.72
C GLN A 169 1.30 -10.29 -25.67
N ASN A 170 1.04 -8.99 -25.83
CA ASN A 170 2.09 -7.98 -25.96
C ASN A 170 2.00 -6.89 -24.88
N THR A 171 0.87 -6.71 -24.23
CA THR A 171 0.67 -5.64 -23.22
C THR A 171 -0.34 -6.12 -22.18
N THR A 172 -0.07 -5.95 -20.90
CA THR A 172 -1.00 -6.40 -19.84
C THR A 172 -2.34 -5.68 -19.94
N TRP A 173 -3.39 -6.31 -19.43
CA TRP A 173 -4.71 -5.67 -19.38
C TRP A 173 -4.68 -4.36 -18.58
N GLY A 174 -3.83 -4.27 -17.54
CA GLY A 174 -3.72 -3.08 -16.71
C GLY A 174 -3.29 -1.86 -17.53
N ILE A 175 -2.24 -2.02 -18.33
CA ILE A 175 -1.75 -0.97 -19.24
C ILE A 175 -2.79 -0.62 -20.32
N GLN A 176 -3.51 -1.61 -20.85
CA GLN A 176 -4.58 -1.37 -21.83
C GLN A 176 -5.78 -0.64 -21.22
N GLY A 177 -6.21 -1.04 -20.03
CA GLY A 177 -7.39 -0.52 -19.35
C GLY A 177 -7.25 0.94 -18.97
N ILE A 178 -6.05 1.36 -18.55
CA ILE A 178 -5.76 2.77 -18.28
C ILE A 178 -5.27 3.52 -19.54
N ARG A 179 -5.25 2.89 -20.71
CA ARG A 179 -4.77 3.48 -21.99
C ARG A 179 -3.31 3.95 -21.99
N ALA A 180 -2.47 3.45 -21.09
CA ALA A 180 -1.05 3.80 -21.04
C ALA A 180 -0.27 3.28 -22.27
N ASN A 181 -0.83 2.32 -23.00
CA ASN A 181 -0.30 1.87 -24.30
C ASN A 181 -0.50 2.90 -25.43
N TRP A 182 -1.40 3.87 -25.28
CA TRP A 182 -1.64 4.93 -26.26
C TRP A 182 -0.97 6.25 -25.91
N SER A 183 -0.44 6.38 -24.70
CA SER A 183 0.32 7.56 -24.32
C SER A 183 1.65 7.61 -25.08
N HIS A 184 2.01 8.80 -25.55
CA HIS A 184 3.32 9.10 -26.13
C HIS A 184 4.34 9.53 -25.07
N LEU A 185 3.88 9.68 -23.83
CA LEU A 185 4.67 10.04 -22.67
C LEU A 185 5.28 8.79 -22.05
N THR A 186 6.46 8.94 -21.46
CA THR A 186 7.28 7.84 -20.94
C THR A 186 7.63 8.01 -19.47
N GLY A 187 7.36 9.16 -18.88
CA GLY A 187 7.83 9.55 -17.55
C GLY A 187 9.23 10.18 -17.54
N SER A 188 9.85 10.36 -18.73
CA SER A 188 11.21 10.89 -18.84
C SER A 188 11.40 12.21 -18.09
N GLY A 189 12.48 12.29 -17.32
CA GLY A 189 12.84 13.46 -16.52
C GLY A 189 12.09 13.60 -15.19
N VAL A 190 11.06 12.79 -14.92
CA VAL A 190 10.27 12.83 -13.69
C VAL A 190 10.80 11.82 -12.68
N LYS A 191 10.89 12.23 -11.40
CA LYS A 191 11.24 11.34 -10.29
C LYS A 191 9.97 10.81 -9.62
N VAL A 192 9.91 9.50 -9.41
CA VAL A 192 8.84 8.81 -8.67
C VAL A 192 9.46 7.97 -7.56
N ALA A 193 8.96 8.09 -6.34
CA ALA A 193 9.38 7.27 -5.22
C ALA A 193 8.41 6.11 -4.99
N VAL A 194 8.94 4.91 -4.79
CA VAL A 194 8.18 3.72 -4.38
C VAL A 194 8.66 3.35 -2.98
N LEU A 195 7.77 3.48 -1.99
CA LEU A 195 8.04 3.12 -0.60
C LEU A 195 7.39 1.78 -0.29
N ASP A 196 8.20 0.73 -0.20
CA ASP A 196 7.71 -0.66 -0.17
C ASP A 196 8.73 -1.63 0.50
N THR A 197 8.76 -2.91 0.12
CA THR A 197 9.67 -3.95 0.60
C THR A 197 11.06 -3.90 -0.04
N GLY A 198 11.37 -2.87 -0.84
CA GLY A 198 12.65 -2.73 -1.53
C GLY A 198 12.53 -2.94 -3.04
N VAL A 199 13.65 -3.25 -3.69
CA VAL A 199 13.70 -3.66 -5.10
C VAL A 199 14.82 -4.68 -5.30
N ASP A 200 14.63 -5.65 -6.19
CA ASP A 200 15.73 -6.40 -6.80
C ASP A 200 16.55 -5.43 -7.69
N THR A 201 17.69 -4.96 -7.17
CA THR A 201 18.51 -3.96 -7.86
C THR A 201 19.22 -4.51 -9.10
N ASP A 202 19.27 -5.83 -9.25
CA ASP A 202 19.89 -6.54 -10.37
C ASP A 202 18.86 -6.98 -11.43
N HIS A 203 17.56 -6.70 -11.22
CA HIS A 203 16.51 -7.07 -12.16
C HIS A 203 16.76 -6.44 -13.56
N PRO A 204 16.83 -7.22 -14.66
CA PRO A 204 17.22 -6.71 -15.97
C PRO A 204 16.35 -5.56 -16.49
N ASP A 205 15.05 -5.61 -16.19
CA ASP A 205 14.11 -4.56 -16.59
C ASP A 205 14.18 -3.29 -15.71
N LEU A 206 14.76 -3.33 -14.50
CA LEU A 206 14.68 -2.23 -13.52
C LEU A 206 16.01 -1.51 -13.28
N THR A 207 17.15 -2.19 -13.51
CA THR A 207 18.50 -1.62 -13.34
C THR A 207 18.69 -0.26 -14.03
N GLY A 208 18.01 -0.04 -15.16
CA GLY A 208 18.11 1.21 -15.93
C GLY A 208 17.29 2.39 -15.41
N CYS A 209 16.27 2.15 -14.56
CA CYS A 209 15.36 3.21 -14.08
C CYS A 209 15.60 3.64 -12.63
N VAL A 210 16.26 2.81 -11.81
CA VAL A 210 16.52 3.11 -10.39
C VAL A 210 17.60 4.19 -10.26
N GLU A 211 17.22 5.39 -9.77
CA GLU A 211 18.12 6.54 -9.58
C GLU A 211 18.77 6.53 -8.18
N ALA A 212 18.00 6.20 -7.14
CA ALA A 212 18.51 6.15 -5.77
C ALA A 212 17.72 5.16 -4.91
N THR A 213 18.39 4.62 -3.90
CA THR A 213 17.82 3.64 -2.98
C THR A 213 18.14 4.01 -1.53
N ALA A 214 17.21 3.77 -0.62
CA ALA A 214 17.44 3.87 0.82
C ALA A 214 16.63 2.80 1.57
N SER A 215 17.15 2.33 2.70
CA SER A 215 16.42 1.46 3.61
C SER A 215 16.10 2.19 4.90
N PHE A 216 14.85 2.08 5.34
CA PHE A 216 14.31 2.57 6.60
C PHE A 216 13.95 1.41 7.54
N VAL A 217 14.39 0.20 7.18
CA VAL A 217 14.27 -1.01 7.99
C VAL A 217 15.64 -1.29 8.60
N SER A 218 15.73 -1.25 9.93
CA SER A 218 17.00 -1.41 10.64
C SER A 218 17.72 -2.71 10.28
N GLY A 219 19.00 -2.60 9.93
CA GLY A 219 19.85 -3.73 9.56
C GLY A 219 19.53 -4.39 8.21
N ALA A 220 18.59 -3.86 7.43
CA ALA A 220 18.23 -4.40 6.14
C ALA A 220 18.80 -3.56 4.99
N SER A 221 19.35 -4.23 3.97
CA SER A 221 19.66 -3.61 2.68
C SER A 221 18.39 -3.24 1.91
N VAL A 222 18.52 -2.55 0.78
CA VAL A 222 17.37 -2.21 -0.09
C VAL A 222 16.85 -3.39 -0.91
N GLU A 223 17.58 -4.51 -0.95
CA GLU A 223 17.17 -5.70 -1.68
C GLU A 223 15.81 -6.21 -1.21
N ASP A 224 15.01 -6.67 -2.18
CA ASP A 224 13.64 -7.11 -1.95
C ASP A 224 13.57 -8.61 -1.71
N GLY A 225 13.65 -9.03 -0.44
CA GLY A 225 13.44 -10.42 -0.05
C GLY A 225 11.97 -10.87 -0.07
N HIS A 226 11.01 -9.96 -0.29
CA HIS A 226 9.57 -10.28 -0.32
C HIS A 226 9.02 -10.37 -1.76
N GLY A 227 9.50 -9.52 -2.67
CA GLY A 227 9.08 -9.42 -4.07
C GLY A 227 7.96 -8.41 -4.35
N HIS A 228 7.33 -7.85 -3.31
CA HIS A 228 6.21 -6.93 -3.48
C HIS A 228 6.66 -5.56 -4.00
N GLY A 229 7.77 -5.05 -3.47
CA GLY A 229 8.35 -3.79 -3.90
C GLY A 229 8.85 -3.84 -5.33
N THR A 230 9.53 -4.93 -5.73
CA THR A 230 9.96 -5.18 -7.11
C THR A 230 8.78 -5.18 -8.08
N HIS A 231 7.68 -5.83 -7.68
CA HIS A 231 6.43 -5.84 -8.46
C HIS A 231 5.84 -4.44 -8.63
N CYS A 232 5.81 -3.65 -7.55
CA CYS A 232 5.31 -2.28 -7.57
C CYS A 232 6.21 -1.36 -8.43
N VAL A 233 7.53 -1.43 -8.26
CA VAL A 233 8.50 -0.68 -9.08
C VAL A 233 8.34 -1.01 -10.56
N GLY A 234 8.21 -2.30 -10.89
CA GLY A 234 7.96 -2.75 -12.26
C GLY A 234 6.65 -2.22 -12.84
N THR A 235 5.58 -2.16 -12.05
CA THR A 235 4.29 -1.63 -12.53
C THR A 235 4.40 -0.13 -12.83
N VAL A 236 5.14 0.63 -12.01
CA VAL A 236 5.40 2.05 -12.27
C VAL A 236 6.26 2.25 -13.50
N ALA A 237 7.44 1.62 -13.54
CA ALA A 237 8.55 2.02 -14.42
C ALA A 237 9.16 0.88 -15.25
N GLY A 238 8.49 -0.27 -15.32
CA GLY A 238 8.87 -1.34 -16.24
C GLY A 238 9.00 -0.82 -17.68
N PRO A 239 10.00 -1.28 -18.44
CA PRO A 239 10.30 -0.74 -19.76
C PRO A 239 9.16 -1.06 -20.73
N ALA A 240 9.00 -0.22 -21.76
CA ALA A 240 8.01 -0.48 -22.82
C ALA A 240 8.29 -1.77 -23.62
N LYS A 241 9.53 -2.26 -23.57
CA LYS A 241 10.01 -3.51 -24.19
C LYS A 241 10.77 -4.34 -23.14
N PRO A 242 10.06 -5.04 -22.25
CA PRO A 242 10.69 -5.87 -21.23
C PRO A 242 11.42 -7.09 -21.82
N GLY A 243 12.34 -7.66 -21.04
CA GLY A 243 13.02 -8.91 -21.39
C GLY A 243 12.07 -10.09 -21.60
N HIS A 244 10.91 -10.07 -20.92
CA HIS A 244 9.80 -11.00 -21.12
C HIS A 244 8.50 -10.24 -21.39
N ALA A 245 7.84 -10.53 -22.51
CA ALA A 245 6.51 -10.02 -22.80
C ALA A 245 5.49 -10.55 -21.77
N PRO A 246 4.38 -9.82 -21.49
CA PRO A 246 3.94 -8.57 -22.11
C PRO A 246 4.51 -7.28 -21.47
N ARG A 247 4.35 -6.12 -22.12
CA ARG A 247 4.59 -4.79 -21.53
C ARG A 247 3.70 -4.59 -20.30
N TYR A 248 4.30 -4.23 -19.16
CA TYR A 248 3.60 -4.07 -17.88
C TYR A 248 3.83 -2.72 -17.16
N GLY A 249 4.85 -1.95 -17.55
CA GLY A 249 5.14 -0.64 -16.93
C GLY A 249 4.38 0.53 -17.55
N VAL A 250 3.98 1.48 -16.71
CA VAL A 250 3.24 2.68 -17.11
C VAL A 250 4.16 3.79 -17.62
N ALA A 251 5.19 4.14 -16.84
CA ALA A 251 6.11 5.25 -17.07
C ALA A 251 7.56 4.73 -17.17
N GLY A 252 7.83 3.97 -18.24
CA GLY A 252 9.06 3.18 -18.40
C GLY A 252 10.39 3.94 -18.55
N GLU A 253 10.37 5.28 -18.60
CA GLU A 253 11.58 6.12 -18.58
C GLU A 253 11.61 7.08 -17.37
N ALA A 254 10.75 6.85 -16.37
CA ALA A 254 10.79 7.56 -15.11
C ALA A 254 12.05 7.22 -14.32
N ARG A 255 12.47 8.15 -13.46
CA ARG A 255 13.60 7.97 -12.53
C ARG A 255 13.05 7.52 -11.18
N VAL A 256 13.32 6.28 -10.80
CA VAL A 256 12.71 5.65 -9.64
C VAL A 256 13.60 5.81 -8.41
N LEU A 257 13.00 6.30 -7.32
CA LEU A 257 13.60 6.32 -6.00
C LEU A 257 12.98 5.17 -5.19
N VAL A 258 13.78 4.23 -4.70
CA VAL A 258 13.25 3.08 -3.95
C VAL A 258 13.56 3.24 -2.46
N GLY A 259 12.51 3.36 -1.66
CA GLY A 259 12.61 3.38 -0.20
C GLY A 259 12.10 2.06 0.39
N LYS A 260 12.97 1.24 0.97
CA LYS A 260 12.54 0.07 1.73
C LYS A 260 12.01 0.52 3.08
N VAL A 261 10.69 0.52 3.26
CA VAL A 261 10.00 0.86 4.51
C VAL A 261 9.32 -0.35 5.15
N LEU A 262 9.25 -1.46 4.41
CA LEU A 262 8.76 -2.76 4.86
C LEU A 262 9.90 -3.80 4.80
N SER A 263 9.95 -4.68 5.80
CA SER A 263 10.90 -5.79 5.87
C SER A 263 10.61 -6.87 4.83
N ASP A 264 11.48 -7.89 4.75
CA ASP A 264 11.29 -9.05 3.88
C ASP A 264 10.07 -9.92 4.28
N GLN A 265 9.48 -9.65 5.45
CA GLN A 265 8.20 -10.25 5.86
C GLN A 265 6.99 -9.39 5.47
N GLY A 266 7.20 -8.30 4.73
CA GLY A 266 6.13 -7.39 4.33
C GLY A 266 5.63 -6.50 5.46
N VAL A 267 6.42 -6.33 6.54
CA VAL A 267 6.02 -5.63 7.76
C VAL A 267 6.90 -4.42 8.02
N GLY A 268 6.31 -3.29 8.39
CA GLY A 268 7.00 -2.07 8.79
C GLY A 268 6.26 -1.29 9.89
N SER A 269 6.71 -0.07 10.14
CA SER A 269 6.18 0.81 11.19
C SER A 269 5.86 2.19 10.63
N ASP A 270 4.94 2.91 11.26
CA ASP A 270 4.62 4.28 10.83
C ASP A 270 5.85 5.19 10.83
N GLY A 271 6.73 5.08 11.83
CA GLY A 271 7.96 5.85 11.89
C GLY A 271 8.87 5.61 10.69
N GLY A 272 9.04 4.35 10.27
CA GLY A 272 9.81 3.99 9.07
C GLY A 272 9.19 4.54 7.77
N ILE A 273 7.86 4.51 7.67
CA ILE A 273 7.15 5.03 6.49
C ILE A 273 7.25 6.55 6.43
N LEU A 274 7.04 7.25 7.55
CA LEU A 274 7.19 8.70 7.64
C LEU A 274 8.63 9.12 7.29
N ALA A 275 9.65 8.41 7.76
CA ALA A 275 11.04 8.64 7.37
C ALA A 275 11.25 8.48 5.85
N GLY A 276 10.69 7.42 5.26
CA GLY A 276 10.73 7.19 3.81
C GLY A 276 10.01 8.29 3.01
N MET A 277 8.87 8.78 3.49
CA MET A 277 8.17 9.92 2.89
C MET A 277 9.02 11.20 2.92
N ALA A 278 9.68 11.48 4.06
CA ALA A 278 10.59 12.62 4.19
C ALA A 278 11.72 12.55 3.16
N TRP A 279 12.37 11.38 3.10
CA TRP A 279 13.46 11.12 2.16
C TRP A 279 13.04 11.31 0.71
N ALA A 280 11.89 10.75 0.31
CA ALA A 280 11.39 10.88 -1.05
C ALA A 280 11.13 12.35 -1.45
N VAL A 281 10.51 13.12 -0.56
CA VAL A 281 10.27 14.55 -0.78
C VAL A 281 11.58 15.32 -0.87
N ALA A 282 12.56 15.03 0.01
CA ALA A 282 13.88 15.65 -0.01
C ALA A 282 14.68 15.32 -1.28
N GLN A 283 14.50 14.12 -1.85
CA GLN A 283 15.09 13.71 -3.12
C GLN A 283 14.42 14.33 -4.37
N GLY A 284 13.36 15.11 -4.16
CA GLY A 284 12.62 15.80 -5.22
C GLY A 284 11.66 14.90 -5.98
N ALA A 285 11.13 13.84 -5.35
CA ALA A 285 10.08 13.02 -5.94
C ALA A 285 8.85 13.88 -6.29
N ARG A 286 8.36 13.77 -7.52
CA ARG A 286 7.08 14.38 -7.93
C ARG A 286 5.89 13.53 -7.48
N VAL A 287 6.12 12.24 -7.28
CA VAL A 287 5.11 11.26 -6.88
C VAL A 287 5.71 10.32 -5.85
N VAL A 288 4.95 9.99 -4.81
CA VAL A 288 5.25 8.93 -3.84
C VAL A 288 4.15 7.87 -3.94
N SER A 289 4.54 6.63 -4.19
CA SER A 289 3.68 5.45 -4.25
C SER A 289 3.86 4.63 -2.98
N MET A 290 2.77 4.35 -2.27
CA MET A 290 2.76 3.55 -1.03
C MET A 290 1.76 2.41 -1.15
N SER A 291 2.23 1.24 -1.56
CA SER A 291 1.42 0.03 -1.69
C SER A 291 1.35 -0.75 -0.38
N LEU A 292 1.00 -0.03 0.69
CA LEU A 292 1.06 -0.49 2.06
C LEU A 292 -0.11 0.06 2.87
N GLY A 293 -0.43 -0.59 3.97
CA GLY A 293 -1.46 -0.06 4.86
C GLY A 293 -1.61 -0.79 6.18
N ALA A 294 -2.34 -0.16 7.08
CA ALA A 294 -2.80 -0.72 8.33
C ALA A 294 -4.33 -0.65 8.40
N PRO A 295 -4.99 -1.67 8.98
CA PRO A 295 -6.43 -1.67 9.20
C PRO A 295 -6.89 -0.44 9.98
N VAL A 296 -8.12 -0.01 9.66
CA VAL A 296 -8.84 1.11 10.28
C VAL A 296 -10.20 0.59 10.70
N GLU A 297 -10.70 1.01 11.85
CA GLU A 297 -12.04 0.62 12.31
C GLU A 297 -13.13 1.56 11.75
N PRO A 298 -14.39 1.09 11.59
CA PRO A 298 -15.50 1.97 11.25
C PRO A 298 -15.64 3.14 12.24
N GLY A 299 -15.68 4.37 11.72
CA GLY A 299 -15.74 5.61 12.49
C GLY A 299 -14.39 6.09 13.06
N GLU A 300 -13.30 5.36 12.84
CA GLU A 300 -11.96 5.81 13.20
C GLU A 300 -11.47 6.94 12.27
N LEU A 301 -10.94 8.01 12.88
CA LEU A 301 -10.41 9.16 12.17
C LEU A 301 -9.04 8.87 11.55
N PHE A 302 -8.72 9.62 10.49
CA PHE A 302 -7.40 9.57 9.88
C PHE A 302 -6.33 10.16 10.83
N PRO A 303 -5.08 9.72 10.66
CA PRO A 303 -3.98 10.17 11.51
C PRO A 303 -3.46 11.56 11.16
N GLN A 304 -3.32 12.41 12.17
CA GLN A 304 -2.83 13.78 12.02
C GLN A 304 -1.36 13.79 11.62
N THR A 305 -0.59 12.79 12.06
CA THR A 305 0.83 12.63 11.73
C THR A 305 1.05 12.52 10.22
N TYR A 306 0.42 11.53 9.56
CA TYR A 306 0.49 11.39 8.10
C TYR A 306 -0.16 12.55 7.35
N GLU A 307 -1.32 13.06 7.79
CA GLU A 307 -1.98 14.17 7.10
C GLU A 307 -1.09 15.42 7.06
N ASN A 308 -0.39 15.73 8.16
CA ASN A 308 0.51 16.88 8.19
C ASN A 308 1.73 16.70 7.28
N VAL A 309 2.30 15.49 7.22
CA VAL A 309 3.39 15.16 6.30
C VAL A 309 2.92 15.22 4.85
N ALA A 310 1.76 14.65 4.54
CA ALA A 310 1.16 14.67 3.21
C ALA A 310 0.87 16.10 2.72
N ARG A 311 0.29 16.96 3.58
CA ARG A 311 0.09 18.39 3.26
C ARG A 311 1.41 19.10 2.94
N ARG A 312 2.50 18.76 3.63
CA ARG A 312 3.83 19.34 3.37
C ARG A 312 4.41 18.85 2.05
N ALA A 313 4.28 17.56 1.76
CA ALA A 313 4.69 16.97 0.49
C ALA A 313 3.95 17.65 -0.68
N LEU A 314 2.63 17.83 -0.58
CA LEU A 314 1.82 18.54 -1.57
C LEU A 314 2.30 19.97 -1.81
N ARG A 315 2.58 20.73 -0.73
CA ARG A 315 3.13 22.10 -0.85
C ARG A 315 4.51 22.16 -1.49
N ARG A 316 5.29 21.07 -1.39
CA ARG A 316 6.60 20.92 -2.05
C ARG A 316 6.52 20.33 -3.47
N GLY A 317 5.32 20.12 -3.99
CA GLY A 317 5.12 19.65 -5.37
C GLY A 317 5.10 18.13 -5.53
N THR A 318 4.96 17.37 -4.43
CA THR A 318 4.89 15.91 -4.42
C THR A 318 3.46 15.43 -4.21
N VAL A 319 2.94 14.64 -5.15
CA VAL A 319 1.67 13.91 -5.01
C VAL A 319 1.91 12.59 -4.28
N ILE A 320 1.03 12.21 -3.36
CA ILE A 320 1.10 10.92 -2.66
C ILE A 320 -0.09 10.07 -3.06
N VAL A 321 0.17 8.85 -3.51
CA VAL A 321 -0.86 7.83 -3.77
C VAL A 321 -0.62 6.63 -2.85
N ALA A 322 -1.70 6.06 -2.32
CA ALA A 322 -1.63 4.91 -1.42
C ALA A 322 -2.76 3.90 -1.67
N ALA A 323 -2.49 2.64 -1.35
CA ALA A 323 -3.44 1.56 -1.49
C ALA A 323 -4.65 1.76 -0.57
N ALA A 324 -5.87 1.65 -1.11
CA ALA A 324 -7.07 1.83 -0.32
C ALA A 324 -7.25 0.78 0.79
N GLY A 325 -6.67 -0.42 0.64
CA GLY A 325 -6.79 -1.53 1.58
C GLY A 325 -7.49 -2.75 0.98
N ASN A 326 -7.29 -3.91 1.61
CA ASN A 326 -7.65 -5.23 1.11
C ASN A 326 -8.56 -6.02 2.10
N GLU A 327 -9.12 -5.32 3.09
CA GLU A 327 -9.83 -5.89 4.24
C GLU A 327 -11.33 -6.12 3.96
N SER A 328 -11.86 -5.66 2.82
CA SER A 328 -13.25 -5.94 2.43
C SER A 328 -13.48 -7.40 2.05
N ARG A 329 -14.74 -7.83 2.11
CA ARG A 329 -15.23 -9.12 1.60
C ARG A 329 -16.57 -8.89 0.91
N ARG A 330 -16.53 -8.18 -0.22
CA ARG A 330 -17.72 -7.71 -0.96
C ARG A 330 -18.51 -8.87 -1.59
N PRO A 331 -19.83 -8.71 -1.77
CA PRO A 331 -20.64 -7.56 -1.34
C PRO A 331 -21.02 -7.60 0.15
N GLY A 332 -20.64 -8.65 0.89
CA GLY A 332 -21.13 -8.89 2.25
C GLY A 332 -20.53 -7.98 3.33
N PHE A 333 -19.30 -7.50 3.14
CA PHE A 333 -18.61 -6.62 4.07
C PHE A 333 -17.71 -5.64 3.32
N VAL A 334 -17.78 -4.36 3.70
CA VAL A 334 -16.90 -3.30 3.20
C VAL A 334 -16.13 -2.75 4.39
N ALA A 335 -14.81 -2.87 4.35
CA ALA A 335 -13.91 -2.27 5.32
C ALA A 335 -13.60 -0.81 4.94
N PRO A 336 -13.29 0.06 5.90
CA PRO A 336 -12.88 1.43 5.61
C PRO A 336 -11.51 1.46 4.92
N VAL A 337 -11.26 2.54 4.20
CA VAL A 337 -9.94 2.83 3.63
C VAL A 337 -8.88 2.82 4.74
N GLY A 338 -7.78 2.10 4.50
CA GLY A 338 -6.71 1.91 5.48
C GLY A 338 -5.83 3.14 5.71
N ARG A 339 -5.05 3.13 6.80
CA ARG A 339 -3.98 4.11 7.06
C ARG A 339 -2.76 3.74 6.20
N PRO A 340 -2.07 4.67 5.53
CA PRO A 340 -2.27 6.13 5.53
C PRO A 340 -3.20 6.65 4.41
N ALA A 341 -3.72 5.79 3.54
CA ALA A 341 -4.58 6.20 2.43
C ALA A 341 -5.84 6.96 2.87
N ASN A 342 -6.29 6.78 4.12
CA ASN A 342 -7.42 7.50 4.69
C ASN A 342 -7.16 8.99 5.01
N CYS A 343 -5.94 9.49 4.85
CA CYS A 343 -5.65 10.92 4.99
C CYS A 343 -6.20 11.72 3.79
N PRO A 344 -6.94 12.84 4.00
CA PRO A 344 -7.48 13.67 2.92
C PRO A 344 -6.45 14.19 1.91
N SER A 345 -5.19 14.36 2.33
CA SER A 345 -4.10 14.82 1.47
C SER A 345 -3.37 13.68 0.72
N ILE A 346 -3.82 12.43 0.86
CA ILE A 346 -3.28 11.25 0.16
C ILE A 346 -4.37 10.71 -0.77
N LEU A 347 -3.99 10.39 -2.01
CA LEU A 347 -4.92 9.80 -2.98
C LEU A 347 -5.03 8.29 -2.75
N ALA A 348 -6.15 7.85 -2.19
CA ALA A 348 -6.49 6.45 -2.03
C ALA A 348 -6.90 5.80 -3.36
N VAL A 349 -6.27 4.66 -3.67
CA VAL A 349 -6.47 3.94 -4.94
C VAL A 349 -7.18 2.61 -4.69
N ALA A 350 -8.40 2.49 -5.23
CA ALA A 350 -9.18 1.26 -5.22
C ALA A 350 -8.77 0.31 -6.36
N ALA A 351 -9.03 -0.99 -6.16
CA ALA A 351 -8.67 -2.04 -7.12
C ALA A 351 -9.87 -2.45 -7.98
N LEU A 352 -9.62 -2.56 -9.29
CA LEU A 352 -10.54 -3.12 -10.27
C LEU A 352 -10.05 -4.45 -10.82
N GLY A 353 -10.99 -5.29 -11.23
CA GLY A 353 -10.76 -6.49 -12.02
C GLY A 353 -10.72 -6.24 -13.53
N LYS A 354 -10.39 -7.29 -14.30
CA LYS A 354 -10.41 -7.27 -15.78
C LYS A 354 -11.79 -6.95 -16.35
N ASP A 355 -12.84 -7.29 -15.60
CA ASP A 355 -14.23 -6.98 -15.90
C ASP A 355 -14.60 -5.50 -15.61
N LEU A 356 -13.63 -4.71 -15.13
CA LEU A 356 -13.80 -3.36 -14.60
C LEU A 356 -14.70 -3.30 -13.35
N GLY A 357 -14.97 -4.45 -12.73
CA GLY A 357 -15.69 -4.55 -11.46
C GLY A 357 -14.80 -4.16 -10.27
N THR A 358 -15.41 -3.62 -9.21
CA THR A 358 -14.70 -3.37 -7.95
C THR A 358 -14.22 -4.69 -7.38
N ALA A 359 -12.91 -4.82 -7.11
CA ALA A 359 -12.34 -6.05 -6.57
C ALA A 359 -12.96 -6.37 -5.20
N PHE A 360 -13.22 -7.66 -4.94
CA PHE A 360 -13.99 -8.08 -3.76
C PHE A 360 -13.33 -7.68 -2.43
N PHE A 361 -12.00 -7.51 -2.44
CA PHE A 361 -11.18 -7.13 -1.29
C PHE A 361 -11.01 -5.61 -1.12
N SER A 362 -11.32 -4.81 -2.15
CA SER A 362 -11.04 -3.37 -2.11
C SER A 362 -11.86 -2.67 -1.02
N CYS A 363 -11.19 -1.96 -0.12
CA CYS A 363 -11.82 -1.11 0.90
C CYS A 363 -12.64 0.03 0.27
N GLY A 364 -13.54 0.62 1.05
CA GLY A 364 -14.48 1.64 0.59
C GLY A 364 -14.59 2.83 1.53
N ALA A 365 -15.10 3.94 1.00
CA ALA A 365 -15.23 5.20 1.71
C ALA A 365 -16.45 5.20 2.64
N ILE A 366 -16.29 4.61 3.83
CA ILE A 366 -17.38 4.46 4.81
C ILE A 366 -17.22 5.29 6.09
N ASN A 367 -16.05 5.88 6.35
CA ASN A 367 -15.80 6.67 7.57
C ASN A 367 -16.16 8.16 7.42
N GLY A 368 -15.94 8.76 6.24
CA GLY A 368 -16.21 10.17 5.99
C GLY A 368 -15.27 11.13 6.75
N ALA A 369 -15.11 12.35 6.21
CA ALA A 369 -14.15 13.35 6.72
C ALA A 369 -12.71 12.82 6.75
N GLY A 370 -12.23 12.28 5.62
CA GLY A 370 -11.12 11.35 5.54
C GLY A 370 -11.61 9.93 5.24
N GLY A 371 -10.74 9.12 4.64
CA GLY A 371 -11.10 7.77 4.19
C GLY A 371 -11.86 7.74 2.87
N GLU A 372 -11.77 8.78 2.04
CA GLU A 372 -12.31 8.78 0.69
C GLU A 372 -11.59 7.75 -0.19
N VAL A 373 -12.29 7.20 -1.18
CA VAL A 373 -11.65 6.57 -2.34
C VAL A 373 -11.57 7.64 -3.41
N ASN A 374 -10.36 7.95 -3.87
CA ASN A 374 -10.18 9.04 -4.84
C ASN A 374 -10.30 8.53 -6.27
N ILE A 375 -9.73 7.36 -6.58
CA ILE A 375 -9.70 6.81 -7.93
C ILE A 375 -9.57 5.29 -7.90
N ALA A 376 -9.95 4.62 -8.99
CA ALA A 376 -9.80 3.19 -9.15
C ALA A 376 -8.83 2.84 -10.29
N ALA A 377 -8.04 1.79 -10.11
CA ALA A 377 -7.05 1.34 -11.08
C ALA A 377 -6.96 -0.20 -11.13
N PRO A 378 -6.32 -0.77 -12.17
CA PRO A 378 -6.11 -2.21 -12.29
C PRO A 378 -5.41 -2.82 -11.09
N GLY A 379 -6.07 -3.75 -10.38
CA GLY A 379 -5.52 -4.34 -9.15
C GLY A 379 -5.73 -5.84 -8.99
N VAL A 380 -6.30 -6.53 -9.99
CA VAL A 380 -6.46 -7.99 -9.97
C VAL A 380 -5.70 -8.61 -11.12
N ASP A 381 -4.97 -9.69 -10.84
CA ASP A 381 -4.15 -10.41 -11.81
C ASP A 381 -3.20 -9.49 -12.59
N ILE A 382 -2.43 -8.70 -11.85
CA ILE A 382 -1.45 -7.76 -12.41
C ILE A 382 -0.10 -8.46 -12.52
N PHE A 383 0.37 -8.61 -13.76
CA PHE A 383 1.69 -9.12 -14.10
C PHE A 383 2.74 -7.99 -13.99
N SER A 384 3.87 -8.26 -13.33
CA SER A 384 5.01 -7.34 -13.22
C SER A 384 6.31 -8.09 -12.91
N ALA A 385 7.41 -7.36 -12.77
CA ALA A 385 8.71 -7.84 -12.32
C ALA A 385 8.63 -8.51 -10.93
N ALA A 386 9.49 -9.48 -10.69
CA ALA A 386 9.68 -10.14 -9.42
C ALA A 386 11.18 -10.43 -9.20
N PRO A 387 11.64 -10.66 -7.96
CA PRO A 387 13.05 -10.88 -7.69
C PRO A 387 13.70 -12.00 -8.51
N ASP A 388 15.03 -12.00 -8.53
CA ASP A 388 15.87 -12.94 -9.29
C ASP A 388 15.70 -12.80 -10.81
N GLY A 389 15.36 -11.60 -11.29
CA GLY A 389 15.11 -11.34 -12.72
C GLY A 389 13.87 -12.06 -13.27
N THR A 390 12.89 -12.36 -12.42
CA THR A 390 11.68 -13.12 -12.79
C THR A 390 10.45 -12.22 -12.89
N TYR A 391 9.27 -12.83 -13.08
CA TYR A 391 8.01 -12.12 -13.22
C TYR A 391 6.91 -12.84 -12.47
N GLN A 392 5.96 -12.08 -11.91
CA GLN A 392 4.86 -12.64 -11.14
C GLN A 392 3.56 -11.87 -11.35
N THR A 393 2.44 -12.60 -11.23
CA THR A 393 1.10 -12.03 -11.19
C THR A 393 0.61 -11.93 -9.75
N MET A 394 0.16 -10.75 -9.34
CA MET A 394 -0.33 -10.47 -7.99
C MET A 394 -1.64 -9.68 -8.03
N SER A 395 -2.40 -9.75 -6.93
CA SER A 395 -3.67 -9.05 -6.75
C SER A 395 -3.68 -8.25 -5.45
N GLY A 396 -4.20 -7.03 -5.50
CA GLY A 396 -4.34 -6.13 -4.37
C GLY A 396 -4.55 -4.68 -4.80
N THR A 397 -5.06 -3.84 -3.89
CA THR A 397 -4.97 -2.37 -4.06
C THR A 397 -3.52 -1.90 -4.14
N SER A 398 -2.59 -2.69 -3.59
CA SER A 398 -1.15 -2.57 -3.80
C SER A 398 -0.71 -2.60 -5.26
N MET A 399 -1.41 -3.31 -6.16
CA MET A 399 -1.09 -3.31 -7.59
C MET A 399 -1.82 -2.22 -8.36
N ALA A 400 -2.94 -1.71 -7.82
CA ALA A 400 -3.66 -0.56 -8.37
C ALA A 400 -2.88 0.75 -8.14
N THR A 401 -2.28 0.91 -6.96
CA THR A 401 -1.52 2.09 -6.55
C THR A 401 -0.37 2.47 -7.50
N PRO A 402 0.53 1.56 -7.92
CA PRO A 402 1.61 1.88 -8.83
C PRO A 402 1.13 2.27 -10.24
N HIS A 403 -0.04 1.79 -10.68
CA HIS A 403 -0.65 2.31 -11.92
C HIS A 403 -0.98 3.80 -11.78
N ALA A 404 -1.58 4.21 -10.66
CA ALA A 404 -1.85 5.62 -10.38
C ALA A 404 -0.57 6.45 -10.28
N ALA A 405 0.45 5.94 -9.59
CA ALA A 405 1.75 6.61 -9.50
C ALA A 405 2.39 6.82 -10.87
N GLY A 406 2.35 5.80 -11.73
CA GLY A 406 2.80 5.87 -13.12
C GLY A 406 2.06 6.94 -13.92
N VAL A 407 0.73 7.00 -13.83
CA VAL A 407 -0.04 8.03 -14.57
C VAL A 407 0.23 9.43 -14.05
N VAL A 408 0.33 9.64 -12.73
CA VAL A 408 0.72 10.96 -12.19
C VAL A 408 2.12 11.35 -12.67
N THR A 409 3.02 10.38 -12.84
CA THR A 409 4.36 10.60 -13.42
C THR A 409 4.28 11.05 -14.88
N LEU A 410 3.40 10.44 -15.69
CA LEU A 410 3.14 10.90 -17.07
C LEU A 410 2.54 12.31 -17.09
N LEU A 411 1.58 12.62 -16.21
CA LEU A 411 1.00 13.96 -16.08
C LEU A 411 2.04 15.01 -15.66
N ALA A 412 2.97 14.66 -14.78
CA ALA A 412 4.07 15.53 -14.38
C ALA A 412 5.06 15.79 -15.52
N GLN A 413 5.25 14.82 -16.44
CA GLN A 413 6.01 15.04 -17.68
C GLN A 413 5.28 15.99 -18.62
N ALA A 414 3.96 15.81 -18.79
CA ALA A 414 3.13 16.69 -19.64
C ALA A 414 3.03 18.12 -19.10
N HIS A 415 3.12 18.29 -17.79
CA HIS A 415 2.93 19.55 -17.08
C HIS A 415 4.03 19.77 -16.03
N PRO A 416 5.27 20.06 -16.46
CA PRO A 416 6.42 20.15 -15.55
C PRO A 416 6.23 21.19 -14.44
N ASP A 417 5.56 22.31 -14.74
CA ASP A 417 5.33 23.42 -13.82
C ASP A 417 4.03 23.30 -12.99
N ALA A 418 3.23 22.24 -13.20
CA ALA A 418 1.99 22.06 -12.46
C ALA A 418 2.26 21.78 -10.96
N SER A 419 1.45 22.37 -10.09
CA SER A 419 1.49 22.04 -8.66
C SER A 419 1.04 20.60 -8.41
N ALA A 420 1.37 20.03 -7.25
CA ALA A 420 0.86 18.71 -6.87
C ALA A 420 -0.67 18.67 -6.85
N ALA A 421 -1.31 19.74 -6.38
CA ALA A 421 -2.77 19.86 -6.39
C ALA A 421 -3.34 19.83 -7.82
N ASP A 422 -2.72 20.55 -8.76
CA ASP A 422 -3.13 20.54 -10.17
C ASP A 422 -2.98 19.15 -10.80
N LEU A 423 -1.88 18.44 -10.49
CA LEU A 423 -1.67 17.07 -10.95
C LEU A 423 -2.76 16.12 -10.41
N SER A 424 -3.06 16.21 -9.10
CA SER A 424 -4.17 15.46 -8.49
C SER A 424 -5.50 15.79 -9.16
N THR A 425 -5.81 17.07 -9.39
CA THR A 425 -7.05 17.46 -10.09
C THR A 425 -7.12 16.90 -11.50
N ARG A 426 -6.02 16.94 -12.27
CA ARG A 426 -5.96 16.38 -13.62
C ARG A 426 -6.14 14.86 -13.64
N LEU A 427 -5.55 14.17 -12.68
CA LEU A 427 -5.73 12.72 -12.51
C LEU A 427 -7.21 12.38 -12.31
N LEU A 428 -7.86 13.08 -11.38
CA LEU A 428 -9.25 12.80 -11.00
C LEU A 428 -10.24 13.24 -12.09
N SER A 429 -10.03 14.39 -12.74
CA SER A 429 -10.92 14.86 -13.80
C SER A 429 -10.75 14.12 -15.13
N GLY A 430 -9.59 13.48 -15.33
CA GLY A 430 -9.30 12.63 -16.48
C GLY A 430 -9.79 11.19 -16.35
N ALA A 431 -10.29 10.78 -15.17
CA ALA A 431 -10.80 9.44 -14.95
C ALA A 431 -12.01 9.13 -15.83
N HIS A 432 -12.11 7.88 -16.29
CA HIS A 432 -13.28 7.37 -16.99
C HIS A 432 -14.36 6.98 -15.98
N PRO A 433 -15.54 7.63 -15.99
CA PRO A 433 -16.61 7.29 -15.06
C PRO A 433 -17.10 5.86 -15.29
N LEU A 434 -17.34 5.13 -14.20
CA LEU A 434 -17.99 3.83 -14.23
C LEU A 434 -19.31 3.87 -13.44
N ALA A 435 -20.12 2.81 -13.54
CA ALA A 435 -21.45 2.77 -12.94
C ALA A 435 -21.47 2.51 -11.42
N GLN A 436 -20.34 2.05 -10.85
CA GLN A 436 -20.24 1.72 -9.43
C GLN A 436 -20.30 2.99 -8.56
N PRO A 437 -20.68 2.87 -7.27
CA PRO A 437 -20.72 4.00 -6.36
C PRO A 437 -19.34 4.66 -6.20
N GLY A 438 -19.31 6.00 -6.10
CA GLY A 438 -18.07 6.74 -5.83
C GLY A 438 -17.39 6.34 -4.50
N ALA A 439 -18.15 5.81 -3.53
CA ALA A 439 -17.58 5.25 -2.31
C ALA A 439 -16.68 4.02 -2.55
N ASP A 440 -16.82 3.36 -3.70
CA ASP A 440 -16.08 2.15 -4.06
C ASP A 440 -14.95 2.42 -5.07
N ILE A 441 -15.11 3.43 -5.93
CA ILE A 441 -14.21 3.67 -7.07
C ILE A 441 -13.78 5.14 -7.26
N GLY A 442 -14.23 6.04 -6.39
CA GLY A 442 -13.92 7.47 -6.46
C GLY A 442 -14.37 8.09 -7.79
N ALA A 443 -13.45 8.77 -8.47
CA ALA A 443 -13.69 9.41 -9.76
C ALA A 443 -13.90 8.42 -10.93
N GLY A 444 -13.62 7.13 -10.75
CA GLY A 444 -13.73 6.11 -11.78
C GLY A 444 -12.40 5.45 -12.13
N LEU A 445 -12.35 4.82 -13.32
CA LEU A 445 -11.17 4.16 -13.83
C LEU A 445 -10.14 5.21 -14.26
N LEU A 446 -8.95 5.14 -13.67
CA LEU A 446 -7.77 5.89 -14.06
C LEU A 446 -7.51 5.83 -15.57
N GLN A 447 -7.14 6.96 -16.18
CA GLN A 447 -6.72 7.02 -17.58
C GLN A 447 -5.40 7.80 -17.73
N ALA A 448 -4.47 7.25 -18.52
CA ALA A 448 -3.22 7.89 -18.88
C ALA A 448 -3.47 9.05 -19.89
N PRO A 449 -2.68 10.13 -19.81
CA PRO A 449 -2.77 11.29 -20.70
C PRO A 449 -2.28 11.06 -22.13
#